data_AF-A0A836VIY0-F1
#
_entry.id   AF-A0A836VIY0-F1
#
_cell.length_a   1.000
_cell.length_b   1.000
_cell.length_c   1.000
_cell.angle_alpha   90.00
_cell.angle_beta   90.00
_cell.angle_gamma   90.00
#
_symmetry.space_group_name_H-M   'P 1'
#
loop_
_entity.id
_entity.type
_entity.pdbx_description
1 polymer ?
#
loop_
_entity_poly.entity_id
_entity_poly.type
_entity_poly.pdbx_seq_one_letter_code
_entity_poly.pdbx_strand_id
1 'polypeptide(L)' 'DAGAVEDSLERLRKAATGTDNLMPPILDAVRDYATLGEMMRVLRDVWGEQKPSSSA' A
#
# COMPACT_ATOMS: atom_id res chain seq x y z
N ASP A 1 8.34 -3.45 -15.39
CA ASP A 1 9.72 -3.33 -14.85
C ASP A 1 9.67 -3.34 -13.33
N ALA A 2 10.56 -4.09 -12.66
CA ALA A 2 10.55 -4.19 -11.19
C ALA A 2 10.77 -2.84 -10.49
N GLY A 3 11.61 -1.96 -11.07
CA GLY A 3 11.86 -0.64 -10.50
C GLY A 3 10.66 0.32 -10.51
N ALA A 4 9.73 0.17 -11.47
CA ALA A 4 8.51 0.98 -11.51
C ALA A 4 7.54 0.59 -10.38
N VAL A 5 7.39 -0.72 -10.15
CA VAL A 5 6.59 -1.26 -9.04
C VAL A 5 7.15 -0.78 -7.70
N GLU A 6 8.47 -0.83 -7.50
CA GLU A 6 9.10 -0.36 -6.26
C GLU A 6 8.85 1.14 -6.01
N ASP A 7 8.98 2.00 -7.03
CA ASP A 7 8.70 3.45 -6.91
C ASP A 7 7.23 3.71 -6.55
N SER A 8 6.30 3.03 -7.23
CA SER A 8 4.87 3.15 -6.96
C SER A 8 4.48 2.66 -5.55
N LEU A 9 5.08 1.57 -5.08
CA LEU A 9 4.89 1.08 -3.71
C LEU A 9 5.51 2.02 -2.66
N GLU A 10 6.62 2.68 -2.95
CA GLU A 10 7.21 3.68 -2.06
C GLU A 10 6.33 4.93 -1.93
N ARG A 11 5.72 5.39 -3.04
CA ARG A 11 4.72 6.47 -3.02
C ARG A 11 3.50 6.08 -2.20
N LEU A 12 3.02 4.85 -2.35
CA LEU A 12 1.91 4.31 -1.54
C LEU A 12 2.27 4.32 -0.04
N ARG A 13 3.50 3.92 0.31
CA ARG A 13 4.00 3.96 1.69
C ARG A 13 3.98 5.39 2.24
N LYS A 14 4.53 6.36 1.50
CA LYS A 14 4.58 7.77 1.93
C LYS A 14 3.17 8.34 2.15
N ALA A 15 2.25 8.08 1.22
CA ALA A 15 0.86 8.49 1.36
C ALA A 15 0.17 7.83 2.57
N ALA A 16 0.45 6.55 2.83
CA ALA A 16 -0.07 5.82 4.00
C ALA A 16 0.49 6.31 5.34
N THR A 17 1.73 6.83 5.38
CA THR A 17 2.30 7.44 6.61
C THR A 17 1.71 8.81 6.93
N GLY A 18 1.15 9.48 5.93
CA GLY A 18 0.52 10.79 6.08
C GLY A 18 -1.00 10.72 6.16
N THR A 19 -1.64 11.77 5.67
CA THR A 19 -3.10 11.88 5.53
C THR A 19 -3.51 12.12 4.08
N ASP A 20 -2.60 11.83 3.15
CA ASP A 20 -2.82 12.03 1.72
C ASP A 20 -3.82 11.02 1.15
N ASN A 21 -4.40 11.35 0.00
CA ASN A 21 -5.29 10.44 -0.69
C ASN A 21 -4.49 9.24 -1.24
N LEU A 22 -4.95 8.03 -0.94
CA LEU A 22 -4.32 6.78 -1.36
C LEU A 22 -4.73 6.33 -2.75
N MET A 23 -5.81 6.87 -3.31
CA MET A 23 -6.29 6.46 -4.63
C MET A 23 -5.27 6.71 -5.75
N PRO A 24 -4.57 7.86 -5.84
CA PRO A 24 -3.54 8.08 -6.85
C PRO A 24 -2.41 7.02 -6.81
N PRO A 25 -1.70 6.77 -5.70
CA PRO A 25 -0.62 5.77 -5.68
C PRO A 25 -1.12 4.33 -5.84
N ILE A 26 -2.35 4.02 -5.46
CA ILE A 26 -2.97 2.70 -5.75
C ILE A 26 -3.14 2.51 -7.26
N LEU A 27 -3.62 3.53 -7.98
CA LEU A 27 -3.79 3.44 -9.43
C LEU A 27 -2.45 3.31 -10.15
N ASP A 28 -1.42 4.03 -9.69
CA ASP A 28 -0.06 3.90 -10.23
C ASP A 28 0.51 2.50 -10.02
N ALA A 29 0.38 1.94 -8.80
CA ALA A 29 0.79 0.58 -8.51
C ALA A 29 0.09 -0.46 -9.41
N VAL A 30 -1.22 -0.32 -9.63
CA VAL A 30 -1.96 -1.22 -10.53
C VAL A 30 -1.53 -1.06 -11.99
N ARG A 31 -1.22 0.16 -12.45
CA ARG A 31 -0.70 0.42 -13.80
C ARG A 31 0.67 -0.23 -14.03
N ASP A 32 1.49 -0.27 -12.99
CA ASP A 32 2.80 -0.92 -13.03
C ASP A 32 2.73 -2.44 -12.82
N TYR A 33 1.53 -3.00 -12.76
CA TYR A 33 1.26 -4.42 -12.50
C TYR A 33 1.72 -4.90 -11.10
N ALA A 34 1.72 -4.01 -10.11
CA ALA A 34 1.88 -4.41 -8.71
C ALA A 34 0.70 -5.29 -8.29
N THR A 35 1.01 -6.32 -7.52
CA THR A 35 0.01 -7.24 -7.00
C THR A 35 -0.68 -6.68 -5.76
N LEU A 36 -1.91 -7.14 -5.52
CA LEU A 36 -2.63 -6.83 -4.27
C LEU A 36 -1.81 -7.23 -3.04
N GLY A 37 -1.08 -8.35 -3.10
CA GLY A 37 -0.23 -8.82 -2.00
C GLY A 37 0.88 -7.82 -1.63
N GLU A 38 1.52 -7.21 -2.63
CA GLU A 38 2.57 -6.21 -2.44
C GLU A 38 2.01 -4.91 -1.87
N MET A 39 0.91 -4.41 -2.43
CA MET A 39 0.24 -3.21 -1.90
C MET A 39 -0.21 -3.41 -0.45
N MET A 40 -0.86 -4.54 -0.16
CA MET A 40 -1.31 -4.86 1.19
C MET A 40 -0.14 -5.05 2.17
N ARG A 41 1.01 -5.54 1.70
CA ARG A 41 2.23 -5.61 2.53
C ARG A 41 2.69 -4.22 2.94
N VAL A 42 2.71 -3.27 2.01
CA VAL A 42 3.08 -1.87 2.30
C VAL A 42 2.13 -1.26 3.33
N LEU A 43 0.82 -1.41 3.13
CA LEU A 43 -0.18 -0.86 4.06
C LEU A 43 -0.08 -1.49 5.46
N ARG A 44 0.14 -2.82 5.53
CA ARG A 44 0.36 -3.53 6.80
C ARG A 44 1.64 -3.09 7.51
N ASP A 45 2.68 -2.73 6.77
CA ASP A 45 3.93 -2.27 7.38
C ASP A 45 3.78 -0.89 8.04
N VAL A 46 2.90 -0.04 7.50
CA VAL A 46 2.66 1.32 8.03
C VAL A 46 1.64 1.32 9.17
N TRP A 47 0.51 0.63 9.00
CA TRP A 47 -0.60 0.67 9.98
C TRP A 47 -0.69 -0.57 10.87
N GLY A 48 0.10 -1.61 10.58
CA GLY A 48 -0.04 -2.91 11.20
C GLY A 48 -1.15 -3.74 10.57
N GLU A 49 -1.38 -4.91 11.15
CA GLU A 49 -2.43 -5.83 10.73
C GLU A 49 -3.72 -5.56 11.49
N GLN A 50 -4.84 -5.48 10.76
CA GLN A 50 -6.15 -5.40 11.39
C GLN A 50 -6.42 -6.69 12.16
N LYS A 51 -6.48 -6.58 13.49
CA LYS A 51 -6.88 -7.68 14.37
C LYS A 51 -8.41 -7.67 14.48
N PRO A 52 -9.08 -8.82 14.29
CA PRO A 52 -10.50 -8.90 14.59
C PRO A 52 -10.70 -8.55 16.07
N SER A 53 -11.62 -7.61 16.34
CA SER A 53 -12.03 -7.29 17.71
C SER A 53 -12.72 -8.52 18.26
N SER A 54 -12.00 -9.31 19.06
CA SER A 54 -12.59 -10.42 19.79
C SER A 54 -13.50 -9.83 20.86
N SER A 55 -14.76 -9.63 20.52
CA SER A 55 -15.85 -9.44 21.48
C SER A 55 -16.03 -10.78 22.19
N ALA A 56 -15.47 -10.88 23.39
CA ALA A 56 -15.78 -11.92 24.37
C ALA A 56 -17.09 -11.60 25.08
#